data_AF-A0AAD9J8K5-F1
#
_entry.id   AF-A0AAD9J8K5-F1
#
_cell.length_a   1.000
_cell.length_b   1.000
_cell.length_c   1.000
_cell.angle_alpha   90.00
_cell.angle_beta   90.00
_cell.angle_gamma   90.00
#
_symmetry.space_group_name_H-M   'P 1'
#
loop_
_entity.id
_entity.type
_entity.pdbx_description
1 polymer ?
#
loop_
_entity_poly.entity_id
_entity_poly.type
_entity_poly.pdbx_seq_one_letter_code
_entity_poly.pdbx_strand_id
1 'polypeptide(L)'
;MAPNRSKVNRSPQIITMDWQDWMDSIRLNDVANLQDILETCDGQQVDMLLNGRFDYLESARSKMLRPYSDVKTYCTYPVSIAASYGAVDVLSLLIENGADPLICETGANNIIHTLINISSDNTKSEVEMSSVYQELTEYLSLDVLTALLSMENEYELRPIEYAASKGCVLMVRSILETKSIYLKYEMNVGLDKYKWYDVTEYETPERLSKCPVLLLAMAEQATFIREEFSDFMCWNVVKQWCKAKIRASIPLFIFWFLVRLTFAVNHIIIAMDHLSLNDGGTVEDEPSIRSTNQSYRFCVDIRAVNLTADTRSLLLYYGIIHSVCIILFDVVELVRTLTRISHCIPKRRLKERFIWLTHIIYRINQFLMACAVITLYVMYLTENDDRTNTMKSLLELFSVFSVYLSMTSFVLLLPYIGFQLIVVHQLISQLLAFLVLYMMMLLPFSTFFMAFINTNTEQGCIEEFRDPLSSIYTSILLMLNMVDLSEFVTIHRGFLLLVHVIFVFVIGILMINFLIAIMTNKAGSLMERQHIMMGVYAVYLGMVLEIRCSSVLSAYYSRMKKKYLLCDGGRYYVIDLERLVGCMRVSRSEKDTKCRDDLCCTWNT
;
A
#
# COMPACT_ATOMS: atom_id res chain seq x y z
N MET A 1 -9.57 -56.23 23.07
CA MET A 1 -10.98 -56.42 22.68
C MET A 1 -11.65 -55.06 22.59
N ALA A 2 -11.75 -54.53 21.37
CA ALA A 2 -12.53 -53.34 21.01
C ALA A 2 -13.09 -53.64 19.62
N PRO A 3 -14.37 -53.33 19.32
CA PRO A 3 -15.02 -53.88 18.15
C PRO A 3 -14.53 -53.19 16.87
N ASN A 4 -14.12 -54.03 15.95
CA ASN A 4 -13.76 -53.74 14.58
C ASN A 4 -15.00 -53.13 13.87
N ARG A 5 -15.03 -51.81 13.67
CA ARG A 5 -16.03 -51.16 12.81
C ARG A 5 -15.68 -51.50 11.37
N SER A 6 -16.25 -52.61 10.89
CA SER A 6 -16.30 -52.95 9.49
C SER A 6 -16.79 -51.76 8.68
N LYS A 7 -15.96 -51.29 7.74
CA LYS A 7 -16.36 -50.41 6.65
C LYS A 7 -17.53 -51.07 5.93
N VAL A 8 -18.72 -50.53 6.17
CA VAL A 8 -19.89 -50.86 5.36
C VAL A 8 -19.67 -50.18 4.01
N ASN A 9 -19.11 -50.93 3.07
CA ASN A 9 -19.20 -50.62 1.64
C ASN A 9 -20.69 -50.72 1.27
N ARG A 10 -21.40 -49.60 1.38
CA ARG A 10 -22.62 -49.36 0.63
C ARG A 10 -22.27 -48.31 -0.40
N SER A 11 -21.78 -48.77 -1.55
CA SER A 11 -21.93 -48.03 -2.80
C SER A 11 -23.39 -48.22 -3.23
N PRO A 12 -24.28 -47.22 -3.11
CA PRO A 12 -25.49 -47.27 -3.89
C PRO A 12 -25.05 -47.24 -5.35
N GLN A 13 -25.66 -48.09 -6.19
CA GLN A 13 -25.54 -47.97 -7.64
C GLN A 13 -26.10 -46.60 -8.03
N ILE A 14 -25.22 -45.60 -8.07
CA ILE A 14 -25.46 -44.33 -8.74
C ILE A 14 -25.71 -44.71 -10.19
N ILE A 15 -26.92 -44.42 -10.68
CA ILE A 15 -27.25 -44.45 -12.11
C ILE A 15 -26.07 -43.81 -12.83
N THR A 16 -25.57 -44.46 -13.89
CA THR A 16 -24.51 -43.95 -14.77
C THR A 16 -25.02 -42.72 -15.53
N MET A 17 -25.40 -41.67 -14.81
CA MET A 17 -25.62 -40.35 -15.34
C MET A 17 -24.24 -39.85 -15.70
N ASP A 18 -24.07 -39.46 -16.96
CA ASP A 18 -22.83 -38.85 -17.38
C ASP A 18 -22.76 -37.49 -16.68
N TRP A 19 -21.98 -37.41 -15.60
CA TRP A 19 -21.78 -36.19 -14.81
C TRP A 19 -21.29 -35.03 -15.68
N GLN A 20 -20.71 -35.35 -16.84
CA GLN A 20 -20.33 -34.41 -17.88
C GLN A 20 -21.56 -33.67 -18.43
N ASP A 21 -22.67 -34.37 -18.69
CA ASP A 21 -23.90 -33.79 -19.25
C ASP A 21 -24.55 -32.82 -18.25
N TRP A 22 -24.62 -33.18 -16.96
CA TRP A 22 -25.11 -32.29 -15.90
C TRP A 22 -24.27 -31.01 -15.81
N MET A 23 -22.95 -31.17 -15.79
CA MET A 23 -22.02 -30.05 -15.71
C MET A 23 -22.05 -29.18 -16.97
N ASP A 24 -22.17 -29.77 -18.15
CA ASP A 24 -22.25 -29.05 -19.41
C ASP A 24 -23.59 -28.30 -19.52
N SER A 25 -24.69 -28.84 -18.99
CA SER A 25 -25.95 -28.09 -18.85
C SER A 25 -25.81 -26.86 -17.96
N ILE A 26 -25.10 -26.96 -16.83
CA ILE A 26 -24.82 -25.79 -16.00
C ILE A 26 -23.96 -24.76 -16.74
N ARG A 27 -22.91 -25.23 -17.44
CA ARG A 27 -21.96 -24.34 -18.14
C ARG A 27 -22.57 -23.64 -19.34
N LEU A 28 -23.48 -24.32 -20.05
CA LEU A 28 -24.15 -23.82 -21.24
C LEU A 28 -25.45 -23.06 -20.91
N ASN A 29 -25.80 -22.93 -19.62
CA ASN A 29 -27.06 -22.34 -19.17
C ASN A 29 -28.30 -23.03 -19.78
N ASP A 30 -28.25 -24.37 -19.91
CA ASP A 30 -29.33 -25.18 -20.50
C ASP A 30 -30.34 -25.61 -19.43
N VAL A 31 -31.30 -24.72 -19.17
CA VAL A 31 -32.37 -24.91 -18.18
C VAL A 31 -33.23 -26.14 -18.50
N ALA A 32 -33.53 -26.37 -19.78
CA ALA A 32 -34.45 -27.44 -20.19
C ALA A 32 -33.85 -28.82 -19.92
N ASN A 33 -32.59 -29.03 -20.29
CA ASN A 33 -31.92 -30.29 -20.01
C ASN A 33 -31.72 -30.51 -18.49
N LEU A 34 -31.38 -29.44 -17.76
CA LEU A 34 -31.20 -29.52 -16.31
C LEU A 34 -32.51 -29.89 -15.60
N GLN A 35 -33.64 -29.33 -16.04
CA GLN A 35 -34.96 -29.61 -15.49
C GLN A 35 -35.40 -31.06 -15.77
N ASP A 36 -35.19 -31.56 -16.99
CA ASP A 36 -35.47 -32.97 -17.34
C ASP A 36 -34.66 -33.95 -16.48
N ILE A 37 -33.38 -33.61 -16.22
CA ILE A 37 -32.53 -34.40 -15.32
C ILE A 37 -33.07 -34.37 -13.88
N LEU A 38 -33.49 -33.22 -13.36
CA LEU A 38 -34.04 -33.11 -12.01
C LEU A 38 -35.37 -33.85 -11.86
N GLU A 39 -36.24 -33.83 -12.87
CA GLU A 39 -37.54 -34.51 -12.86
C GLU A 39 -37.42 -36.04 -12.96
N THR A 40 -36.32 -36.56 -13.53
CA THR A 40 -36.07 -38.00 -13.69
C THR A 40 -35.37 -38.64 -12.50
N CYS A 41 -34.79 -37.84 -11.60
CA CYS A 41 -34.04 -38.31 -10.43
C CYS A 41 -34.93 -38.57 -9.20
N ASP A 42 -34.49 -39.48 -8.33
CA ASP A 42 -35.11 -39.63 -7.01
C ASP A 42 -34.69 -38.50 -6.04
N GLY A 43 -35.41 -38.31 -4.94
CA GLY A 43 -35.15 -37.20 -4.01
C GLY A 43 -33.74 -37.20 -3.38
N GLN A 44 -33.10 -38.36 -3.26
CA GLN A 44 -31.72 -38.45 -2.73
C GLN A 44 -30.70 -38.07 -3.80
N GLN A 45 -30.95 -38.45 -5.05
CA GLN A 45 -30.17 -38.06 -6.22
C GLN A 45 -30.30 -36.55 -6.49
N VAL A 46 -31.50 -35.99 -6.37
CA VAL A 46 -31.73 -34.54 -6.49
C VAL A 46 -30.92 -33.78 -5.45
N ASP A 47 -30.97 -34.16 -4.17
CA ASP A 47 -30.14 -33.50 -3.14
C ASP A 47 -28.64 -33.61 -3.42
N MET A 48 -28.18 -34.79 -3.90
CA MET A 48 -26.79 -34.95 -4.32
C MET A 48 -26.43 -34.08 -5.54
N LEU A 49 -27.34 -33.89 -6.49
CA LEU A 49 -27.13 -33.06 -7.67
C LEU A 49 -27.14 -31.56 -7.36
N LEU A 50 -27.90 -31.14 -6.34
CA LEU A 50 -28.07 -29.74 -5.94
C LEU A 50 -27.05 -29.30 -4.88
N ASN A 51 -26.72 -30.17 -3.93
CA ASN A 51 -25.91 -29.83 -2.75
C ASN A 51 -24.63 -30.69 -2.63
N GLY A 52 -24.48 -31.69 -3.51
CA GLY A 52 -23.30 -32.55 -3.54
C GLY A 52 -22.04 -31.80 -3.96
N ARG A 53 -20.91 -32.29 -3.44
CA ARG A 53 -19.58 -31.77 -3.77
C ARG A 53 -19.03 -32.49 -4.98
N PHE A 54 -18.72 -31.75 -6.04
CA PHE A 54 -18.11 -32.24 -7.26
C PHE A 54 -16.58 -32.17 -7.16
N ASP A 55 -15.93 -33.33 -7.04
CA ASP A 55 -14.47 -33.45 -7.06
C ASP A 55 -13.98 -33.75 -8.49
N TYR A 56 -13.29 -32.79 -9.10
CA TYR A 56 -12.72 -32.97 -10.43
C TYR A 56 -11.47 -33.85 -10.41
N LEU A 57 -11.44 -34.83 -11.32
CA LEU A 57 -10.23 -35.55 -11.72
C LEU A 57 -9.13 -34.56 -12.14
N GLU A 58 -7.90 -34.82 -11.71
CA GLU A 58 -6.76 -33.90 -11.86
C GLU A 58 -6.47 -33.53 -13.33
N SER A 59 -6.80 -34.41 -14.27
CA SER A 59 -6.69 -34.21 -15.72
C SER A 59 -7.78 -33.30 -16.33
N ALA A 60 -8.94 -33.16 -15.68
CA ALA A 60 -10.03 -32.27 -16.11
C ALA A 60 -9.88 -30.85 -15.56
N ARG A 61 -9.15 -30.67 -14.46
CA ARG A 61 -8.89 -29.37 -13.81
C ARG A 61 -8.20 -28.35 -14.73
N SER A 62 -7.45 -28.79 -15.73
CA SER A 62 -6.79 -27.90 -16.69
C SER A 62 -7.70 -27.44 -17.83
N LYS A 63 -8.82 -28.13 -18.08
CA LYS A 63 -9.77 -27.83 -19.17
C LYS A 63 -11.00 -27.05 -18.71
N MET A 64 -11.30 -27.05 -17.40
CA MET A 64 -12.44 -26.32 -16.81
C MET A 64 -12.10 -24.91 -16.31
N LEU A 65 -10.85 -24.46 -16.42
CA LEU A 65 -10.52 -23.05 -16.25
C LEU A 65 -11.36 -22.24 -17.24
N ARG A 66 -12.12 -21.25 -16.75
CA ARG A 66 -12.60 -20.17 -17.63
C ARG A 66 -11.37 -19.68 -18.43
N PRO A 67 -11.52 -19.33 -19.71
CA PRO A 67 -10.41 -18.88 -20.56
C PRO A 67 -9.76 -17.55 -20.12
N TYR A 68 -10.14 -17.00 -18.97
CA TYR A 68 -9.78 -15.64 -18.51
C TYR A 68 -9.07 -15.57 -17.16
N SER A 69 -8.80 -16.69 -16.47
CA SER A 69 -8.25 -16.67 -15.11
C SER A 69 -6.95 -17.49 -14.97
N ASP A 70 -5.84 -16.83 -14.66
CA ASP A 70 -4.61 -17.48 -14.16
C ASP A 70 -4.77 -17.95 -12.69
N VAL A 71 -5.85 -17.53 -12.00
CA VAL A 71 -6.18 -17.96 -10.65
C VAL A 71 -7.09 -19.19 -10.68
N LYS A 72 -6.59 -20.30 -10.16
CA LYS A 72 -7.31 -21.56 -9.94
C LYS A 72 -8.37 -21.40 -8.82
N THR A 73 -9.48 -20.73 -9.09
CA THR A 73 -10.65 -20.77 -8.21
C THR A 73 -11.47 -22.01 -8.58
N TYR A 74 -11.38 -23.05 -7.75
CA TYR A 74 -12.13 -24.29 -7.97
C TYR A 74 -13.50 -24.17 -7.30
N CYS A 75 -14.56 -24.16 -8.11
CA CYS A 75 -15.93 -24.25 -7.62
C CYS A 75 -16.35 -25.72 -7.60
N THR A 76 -16.72 -26.23 -6.44
CA THR A 76 -17.09 -27.65 -6.25
C THR A 76 -18.58 -27.86 -6.05
N TYR A 77 -19.34 -26.80 -5.75
CA TYR A 77 -20.79 -26.90 -5.61
C TYR A 77 -21.51 -26.35 -6.85
N PRO A 78 -22.62 -26.96 -7.28
CA PRO A 78 -23.29 -26.64 -8.54
C PRO A 78 -23.82 -25.20 -8.56
N VAL A 79 -24.31 -24.69 -7.42
CA VAL A 79 -24.69 -23.27 -7.25
C VAL A 79 -23.50 -22.35 -7.49
N SER A 80 -22.35 -22.63 -6.87
CA SER A 80 -21.12 -21.86 -7.08
C SER A 80 -20.64 -21.96 -8.52
N ILE A 81 -20.74 -23.13 -9.16
CA ILE A 81 -20.36 -23.36 -10.56
C ILE A 81 -21.24 -22.54 -11.50
N ALA A 82 -22.56 -22.58 -11.33
CA ALA A 82 -23.52 -21.82 -12.13
C ALA A 82 -23.24 -20.32 -12.04
N ALA A 83 -23.08 -19.79 -10.83
CA ALA A 83 -22.65 -18.41 -10.60
C ALA A 83 -21.28 -18.11 -11.24
N SER A 84 -20.34 -19.06 -11.11
CA SER A 84 -19.01 -18.99 -11.73
C SER A 84 -19.07 -18.86 -13.25
N TYR A 85 -20.06 -19.43 -13.93
CA TYR A 85 -20.23 -19.35 -15.39
C TYR A 85 -21.19 -18.25 -15.84
N GLY A 86 -21.83 -17.54 -14.89
CA GLY A 86 -22.86 -16.55 -15.20
C GLY A 86 -24.13 -17.18 -15.79
N ALA A 87 -24.38 -18.46 -15.49
CA ALA A 87 -25.56 -19.18 -15.91
C ALA A 87 -26.72 -18.87 -14.95
N VAL A 88 -27.30 -17.68 -15.08
CA VAL A 88 -28.26 -17.14 -14.10
C VAL A 88 -29.59 -17.92 -14.12
N ASP A 89 -30.08 -18.32 -15.29
CA ASP A 89 -31.33 -19.08 -15.38
C ASP A 89 -31.19 -20.48 -14.77
N VAL A 90 -30.03 -21.10 -14.92
CA VAL A 90 -29.72 -22.35 -14.22
C VAL A 90 -29.57 -22.11 -12.72
N LEU A 91 -28.93 -21.00 -12.32
CA LEU A 91 -28.75 -20.66 -10.91
C LEU A 91 -30.09 -20.47 -10.19
N SER A 92 -31.06 -19.79 -10.81
CA SER A 92 -32.42 -19.64 -10.28
C SER A 92 -33.12 -21.00 -10.19
N LEU A 93 -33.07 -21.82 -11.24
CA LEU A 93 -33.65 -23.17 -11.25
C LEU A 93 -33.08 -24.05 -10.12
N LEU A 94 -31.76 -24.01 -9.90
CA LEU A 94 -31.11 -24.78 -8.82
C LEU A 94 -31.62 -24.35 -7.44
N ILE A 95 -31.72 -23.04 -7.18
CA ILE A 95 -32.20 -22.50 -5.90
C ILE A 95 -33.69 -22.84 -5.70
N GLU A 96 -34.51 -22.73 -6.74
CA GLU A 96 -35.94 -23.08 -6.70
C GLU A 96 -36.18 -24.56 -6.39
N ASN A 97 -35.27 -25.44 -6.83
CA ASN A 97 -35.33 -26.88 -6.58
C ASN A 97 -34.69 -27.31 -5.25
N GLY A 98 -34.23 -26.37 -4.42
CA GLY A 98 -33.74 -26.65 -3.07
C GLY A 98 -32.21 -26.73 -2.92
N ALA A 99 -31.45 -26.19 -3.88
CA ALA A 99 -30.02 -25.98 -3.66
C ALA A 99 -29.78 -24.93 -2.58
N ASP A 100 -28.90 -25.22 -1.63
CA ASP A 100 -28.59 -24.34 -0.51
C ASP A 100 -27.53 -23.29 -0.93
N PRO A 101 -27.92 -21.99 -1.02
CA PRO A 101 -26.98 -20.94 -1.40
C PRO A 101 -25.96 -20.62 -0.31
N LEU A 102 -26.17 -21.07 0.94
CA LEU A 102 -25.26 -20.84 2.08
C LEU A 102 -24.06 -21.79 2.10
N ILE A 103 -24.05 -22.78 1.20
CA ILE A 103 -22.92 -23.70 1.09
C ILE A 103 -21.65 -22.92 0.75
N CYS A 104 -20.57 -23.26 1.47
CA CYS A 104 -19.27 -22.61 1.32
C CYS A 104 -18.29 -23.52 0.58
N GLU A 105 -17.57 -22.92 -0.37
CA GLU A 105 -16.41 -23.48 -1.03
C GLU A 105 -15.19 -23.55 -0.11
N THR A 106 -14.08 -24.09 -0.63
CA THR A 106 -12.79 -24.11 0.07
C THR A 106 -12.39 -22.71 0.56
N GLY A 107 -11.88 -22.64 1.80
CA GLY A 107 -11.55 -21.38 2.47
C GLY A 107 -12.76 -20.63 3.02
N ALA A 108 -13.85 -21.35 3.31
CA ALA A 108 -15.11 -20.79 3.82
C ALA A 108 -15.70 -19.67 2.91
N ASN A 109 -15.43 -19.75 1.61
CA ASN A 109 -15.93 -18.77 0.65
C ASN A 109 -17.35 -19.15 0.23
N ASN A 110 -18.34 -18.33 0.58
CA ASN A 110 -19.68 -18.49 0.01
C ASN A 110 -19.74 -18.06 -1.47
N ILE A 111 -20.91 -18.20 -2.08
CA ILE A 111 -21.15 -17.87 -3.49
C ILE A 111 -20.68 -16.44 -3.88
N ILE A 112 -20.86 -15.44 -3.00
CA ILE A 112 -20.48 -14.05 -3.28
C ILE A 112 -18.95 -13.88 -3.22
N HIS A 113 -18.28 -14.53 -2.27
CA HIS A 113 -16.80 -14.57 -2.26
C HIS A 113 -16.24 -15.22 -3.53
N THR A 114 -16.91 -16.24 -4.05
CA THR A 114 -16.54 -16.91 -5.31
C THR A 114 -16.67 -15.95 -6.49
N LEU A 115 -17.78 -15.21 -6.60
CA LEU A 115 -17.94 -14.16 -7.63
C LEU A 115 -16.79 -13.14 -7.55
N ILE A 116 -16.45 -12.68 -6.34
CA ILE A 116 -15.35 -11.72 -6.13
C ILE A 116 -13.99 -12.29 -6.55
N ASN A 117 -13.73 -13.56 -6.28
CA ASN A 117 -12.49 -14.21 -6.72
C ASN A 117 -12.35 -14.17 -8.25
N ILE A 118 -13.43 -14.46 -8.96
CA ILE A 118 -13.48 -14.43 -10.42
C ILE A 118 -13.36 -12.99 -10.94
N SER A 119 -14.00 -12.03 -10.28
CA SER A 119 -13.91 -10.60 -10.60
C SER A 119 -12.49 -10.03 -10.48
N SER A 120 -11.62 -10.63 -9.65
CA SER A 120 -10.31 -10.05 -9.35
C SER A 120 -9.31 -10.10 -10.51
N ASP A 121 -9.57 -10.91 -11.53
CA ASP A 121 -8.65 -11.14 -12.65
C ASP A 121 -8.66 -9.99 -13.67
N ASN A 122 -9.84 -9.58 -14.15
CA ASN A 122 -9.95 -8.50 -15.13
C ASN A 122 -11.27 -7.69 -14.99
N THR A 123 -11.30 -6.51 -15.59
CA THR A 123 -12.48 -5.63 -15.53
C THR A 123 -13.71 -6.23 -16.20
N LYS A 124 -13.55 -6.99 -17.30
CA LYS A 124 -14.70 -7.59 -18.00
C LYS A 124 -15.39 -8.63 -17.13
N SER A 125 -14.61 -9.51 -16.50
CA SER A 125 -15.12 -10.47 -15.52
C SER A 125 -15.77 -9.77 -14.34
N GLU A 126 -15.23 -8.63 -13.89
CA GLU A 126 -15.84 -7.87 -12.79
C GLU A 126 -17.23 -7.31 -13.15
N VAL A 127 -17.41 -6.81 -14.37
CA VAL A 127 -18.72 -6.34 -14.86
C VAL A 127 -19.71 -7.51 -14.97
N GLU A 128 -19.30 -8.62 -15.58
CA GLU A 128 -20.15 -9.83 -15.70
C GLU A 128 -20.59 -10.34 -14.33
N MET A 129 -19.65 -10.55 -13.41
CA MET A 129 -19.94 -11.06 -12.07
C MET A 129 -20.76 -10.06 -11.24
N SER A 130 -20.64 -8.75 -11.50
CA SER A 130 -21.51 -7.74 -10.88
C SER A 130 -22.95 -7.86 -11.36
N SER A 131 -23.19 -8.18 -12.64
CA SER A 131 -24.54 -8.46 -13.16
C SER A 131 -25.12 -9.72 -12.51
N VAL A 132 -24.34 -10.80 -12.46
CA VAL A 132 -24.74 -12.07 -11.82
C VAL A 132 -25.10 -11.83 -10.35
N TYR A 133 -24.33 -11.00 -9.64
CA TYR A 133 -24.65 -10.61 -8.27
C TYR A 133 -25.99 -9.86 -8.18
N GLN A 134 -26.23 -8.87 -9.04
CA GLN A 134 -27.47 -8.11 -9.04
C GLN A 134 -28.68 -9.02 -9.26
N GLU A 135 -28.59 -9.93 -10.23
CA GLU A 135 -29.63 -10.91 -10.52
C GLU A 135 -29.83 -11.87 -9.32
N LEU A 136 -28.75 -12.34 -8.70
CA LEU A 136 -28.82 -13.16 -7.48
C LEU A 136 -29.57 -12.45 -6.33
N THR A 137 -29.41 -11.13 -6.19
CA THR A 137 -30.15 -10.38 -5.16
C THR A 137 -31.65 -10.27 -5.42
N GLU A 138 -32.11 -10.50 -6.64
CA GLU A 138 -33.53 -10.51 -6.99
C GLU A 138 -34.19 -11.85 -6.67
N TYR A 139 -33.44 -12.97 -6.77
CA TYR A 139 -33.96 -14.32 -6.50
C TYR A 139 -33.89 -14.76 -5.03
N LEU A 140 -32.90 -14.26 -4.29
CA LEU A 140 -32.72 -14.66 -2.89
C LEU A 140 -33.65 -13.92 -1.94
N SER A 141 -34.15 -14.63 -0.92
CA SER A 141 -34.85 -13.98 0.18
C SER A 141 -33.92 -13.06 0.96
N LEU A 142 -34.49 -12.00 1.56
CA LEU A 142 -33.71 -11.02 2.31
C LEU A 142 -32.90 -11.64 3.46
N ASP A 143 -33.45 -12.66 4.12
CA ASP A 143 -32.79 -13.35 5.24
C ASP A 143 -31.56 -14.14 4.77
N VAL A 144 -31.69 -14.86 3.65
CA VAL A 144 -30.59 -15.62 3.04
C VAL A 144 -29.50 -14.67 2.54
N LEU A 145 -29.89 -13.60 1.84
CA LEU A 145 -28.94 -12.61 1.35
C LEU A 145 -28.19 -11.91 2.50
N THR A 146 -28.89 -11.58 3.58
CA THR A 146 -28.29 -11.01 4.80
C THR A 146 -27.30 -11.99 5.44
N ALA A 147 -27.64 -13.28 5.50
CA ALA A 147 -26.73 -14.31 5.99
C ALA A 147 -25.47 -14.40 5.11
N LEU A 148 -25.62 -14.44 3.78
CA LEU A 148 -24.49 -14.48 2.84
C LEU A 148 -23.56 -13.27 2.97
N LEU A 149 -24.11 -12.07 3.08
CA LEU A 149 -23.31 -10.84 3.23
C LEU A 149 -22.66 -10.70 4.60
N SER A 150 -23.15 -11.45 5.61
CA SER A 150 -22.61 -11.46 6.97
C SER A 150 -21.59 -12.58 7.21
N MET A 151 -21.62 -13.65 6.40
CA MET A 151 -20.69 -14.77 6.47
C MET A 151 -19.25 -14.32 6.20
N GLU A 152 -18.33 -14.85 6.99
CA GLU A 152 -16.90 -14.59 6.88
C GLU A 152 -16.19 -15.78 6.26
N ASN A 153 -15.20 -15.50 5.42
CA ASN A 153 -14.32 -16.53 4.88
C ASN A 153 -13.18 -16.90 5.86
N GLU A 154 -12.24 -17.75 5.43
CA GLU A 154 -11.08 -18.17 6.22
C GLU A 154 -10.19 -17.00 6.67
N TYR A 155 -10.24 -15.87 5.96
CA TYR A 155 -9.52 -14.64 6.32
C TYR A 155 -10.34 -13.73 7.25
N GLU A 156 -11.48 -14.21 7.74
CA GLU A 156 -12.46 -13.47 8.53
C GLU A 156 -13.00 -12.22 7.82
N LEU A 157 -13.05 -12.25 6.48
CA LEU A 157 -13.54 -11.14 5.66
C LEU A 157 -14.96 -11.48 5.18
N ARG A 158 -15.86 -10.52 5.30
CA ARG A 158 -17.18 -10.53 4.64
C ARG A 158 -17.03 -10.22 3.15
N PRO A 159 -18.05 -10.48 2.31
CA PRO A 159 -17.95 -10.25 0.87
C PRO A 159 -17.53 -8.82 0.48
N ILE A 160 -18.08 -7.78 1.11
CA ILE A 160 -17.70 -6.39 0.81
C ILE A 160 -16.24 -6.08 1.20
N GLU A 161 -15.79 -6.62 2.33
CA GLU A 161 -14.41 -6.46 2.83
C GLU A 161 -13.45 -7.21 1.90
N TYR A 162 -13.84 -8.42 1.48
CA TYR A 162 -13.08 -9.24 0.55
C TYR A 162 -12.95 -8.57 -0.82
N ALA A 163 -14.05 -8.04 -1.38
CA ALA A 163 -14.06 -7.28 -2.63
C ALA A 163 -13.14 -6.06 -2.56
N ALA A 164 -13.23 -5.29 -1.47
CA ALA A 164 -12.35 -4.15 -1.22
C ALA A 164 -10.88 -4.56 -1.15
N SER A 165 -10.55 -5.67 -0.48
CA SER A 165 -9.18 -6.17 -0.34
C SER A 165 -8.55 -6.62 -1.67
N LYS A 166 -9.38 -7.00 -2.65
CA LYS A 166 -9.01 -7.40 -4.01
C LYS A 166 -9.02 -6.24 -5.00
N GLY A 167 -9.56 -5.08 -4.60
CA GLY A 167 -9.72 -3.93 -5.49
C GLY A 167 -10.86 -4.06 -6.50
N CYS A 168 -11.84 -4.94 -6.26
CA CYS A 168 -13.02 -5.10 -7.10
C CYS A 168 -14.07 -4.03 -6.76
N VAL A 169 -13.86 -2.81 -7.25
CA VAL A 169 -14.67 -1.63 -6.93
C VAL A 169 -16.12 -1.71 -7.41
N LEU A 170 -16.40 -2.37 -8.54
CA LEU A 170 -17.77 -2.55 -9.04
C LEU A 170 -18.53 -3.53 -8.14
N MET A 171 -17.88 -4.61 -7.69
CA MET A 171 -18.47 -5.51 -6.71
C MET A 171 -18.74 -4.81 -5.37
N VAL A 172 -17.80 -3.99 -4.87
CA VAL A 172 -18.03 -3.19 -3.66
C VAL A 172 -19.23 -2.26 -3.84
N ARG A 173 -19.35 -1.61 -5.00
CA ARG A 173 -20.48 -0.74 -5.33
C ARG A 173 -21.80 -1.51 -5.34
N SER A 174 -21.88 -2.63 -6.07
CA SER A 174 -23.08 -3.45 -6.15
C SER A 174 -23.52 -3.97 -4.78
N ILE A 175 -22.56 -4.37 -3.93
CA ILE A 175 -22.88 -4.79 -2.56
C ILE A 175 -23.41 -3.62 -1.72
N LEU A 176 -22.81 -2.42 -1.80
CA LEU A 176 -23.31 -1.24 -1.10
C LEU A 176 -24.71 -0.80 -1.58
N GLU A 177 -25.02 -0.99 -2.86
CA GLU A 177 -26.33 -0.68 -3.46
C GLU A 177 -27.42 -1.72 -3.09
N THR A 178 -27.09 -2.77 -2.32
CA THR A 178 -28.05 -3.80 -1.90
C THR A 178 -29.09 -3.23 -0.93
N LYS A 179 -30.34 -3.19 -1.39
CA LYS A 179 -31.49 -2.62 -0.69
C LYS A 179 -31.75 -3.32 0.64
N SER A 180 -32.22 -2.56 1.63
CA SER A 180 -32.58 -3.03 2.99
C SER A 180 -31.41 -3.55 3.84
N ILE A 181 -30.23 -3.80 3.27
CA ILE A 181 -29.02 -4.24 3.99
C ILE A 181 -28.08 -3.06 4.16
N TYR A 182 -27.40 -2.63 3.10
CA TYR A 182 -26.49 -1.48 3.10
C TYR A 182 -27.20 -0.20 2.69
N LEU A 183 -28.00 -0.24 1.61
CA LEU A 183 -28.86 0.86 1.21
C LEU A 183 -30.18 0.80 2.01
N LYS A 184 -30.28 1.61 3.08
CA LYS A 184 -31.43 1.57 4.02
C LYS A 184 -32.62 2.40 3.58
N TYR A 185 -32.34 3.60 3.09
CA TYR A 185 -33.39 4.55 2.70
C TYR A 185 -33.11 5.09 1.31
N GLU A 186 -34.19 5.38 0.59
CA GLU A 186 -34.18 6.06 -0.68
C GLU A 186 -35.36 7.03 -0.68
N MET A 187 -35.10 8.30 -1.00
CA MET A 187 -36.12 9.34 -1.00
C MET A 187 -35.90 10.26 -2.18
N ASN A 188 -36.97 10.48 -2.93
CA ASN A 188 -36.97 11.43 -4.04
C ASN A 188 -37.58 12.74 -3.54
N VAL A 189 -36.78 13.82 -3.58
CA VAL A 189 -37.21 15.18 -3.24
C VAL A 189 -37.06 16.04 -4.50
N GLY A 190 -38.17 16.22 -5.22
CA GLY A 190 -38.16 16.94 -6.50
C GLY A 190 -37.30 16.21 -7.54
N LEU A 191 -36.22 16.87 -7.99
CA LEU A 191 -35.25 16.32 -8.95
C LEU A 191 -34.04 15.66 -8.29
N ASP A 192 -33.99 15.64 -6.95
CA ASP A 192 -32.88 15.07 -6.22
C ASP A 192 -33.30 13.74 -5.59
N LYS A 193 -32.49 12.71 -5.80
CA LYS A 193 -32.62 11.39 -5.21
C LYS A 193 -31.58 11.23 -4.11
N TYR A 194 -32.05 11.07 -2.88
CA TYR A 194 -31.24 10.86 -1.70
C TYR A 194 -31.19 9.37 -1.39
N LYS A 195 -29.98 8.83 -1.21
CA LYS A 195 -29.74 7.44 -0.80
C LYS A 195 -28.93 7.41 0.49
N TRP A 196 -29.35 6.62 1.47
CA TRP A 196 -28.67 6.48 2.76
C TRP A 196 -28.04 5.11 2.89
N TYR A 197 -26.71 5.09 3.00
CA TYR A 197 -25.91 3.89 3.14
C TYR A 197 -25.50 3.71 4.60
N ASP A 198 -25.86 2.58 5.19
CA ASP A 198 -25.48 2.21 6.55
C ASP A 198 -24.03 1.73 6.59
N VAL A 199 -23.19 2.47 7.33
CA VAL A 199 -21.77 2.16 7.52
C VAL A 199 -21.45 1.86 8.99
N THR A 200 -22.48 1.68 9.82
CA THR A 200 -22.37 1.59 11.28
C THR A 200 -21.34 0.55 11.73
N GLU A 201 -21.35 -0.63 11.12
CA GLU A 201 -20.47 -1.74 11.49
C GLU A 201 -18.99 -1.37 11.37
N TYR A 202 -18.61 -0.65 10.31
CA TYR A 202 -17.23 -0.23 10.05
C TYR A 202 -16.79 0.97 10.89
N GLU A 203 -17.73 1.60 11.58
CA GLU A 203 -17.46 2.65 12.54
C GLU A 203 -17.27 2.11 13.98
N THR A 204 -17.51 0.81 14.19
CA THR A 204 -17.24 0.13 15.47
C THR A 204 -15.77 -0.30 15.59
N PRO A 205 -15.20 -0.36 16.81
CA PRO A 205 -13.79 -0.76 17.00
C PRO A 205 -13.49 -2.20 16.55
N GLU A 206 -14.50 -3.08 16.51
CA GLU A 206 -14.35 -4.48 16.13
C GLU A 206 -14.00 -4.63 14.63
N ARG A 207 -14.76 -3.96 13.75
CA ARG A 207 -14.55 -4.04 12.29
C ARG A 207 -13.82 -2.85 11.68
N LEU A 208 -13.38 -1.86 12.45
CA LEU A 208 -12.65 -0.70 11.93
C LEU A 208 -11.41 -1.11 11.10
N SER A 209 -10.70 -2.17 11.52
CA SER A 209 -9.53 -2.70 10.80
C SER A 209 -9.85 -3.39 9.47
N LYS A 210 -11.11 -3.78 9.26
CA LYS A 210 -11.64 -4.43 8.05
C LYS A 210 -12.49 -3.47 7.21
N CYS A 211 -12.45 -2.16 7.50
CA CYS A 211 -13.21 -1.14 6.78
C CYS A 211 -12.93 -1.21 5.26
N PRO A 212 -13.95 -1.27 4.39
CA PRO A 212 -13.78 -1.36 2.95
C PRO A 212 -12.91 -0.23 2.38
N VAL A 213 -13.09 0.99 2.89
CA VAL A 213 -12.29 2.15 2.46
C VAL A 213 -10.80 1.98 2.80
N LEU A 214 -10.47 1.31 3.92
CA LEU A 214 -9.08 1.02 4.29
C LEU A 214 -8.50 -0.05 3.39
N LEU A 215 -9.26 -1.12 3.16
CA LEU A 215 -8.83 -2.23 2.32
C LEU A 215 -8.62 -1.79 0.86
N LEU A 216 -9.47 -0.90 0.34
CA LEU A 216 -9.28 -0.26 -0.97
C LEU A 216 -8.04 0.62 -1.01
N ALA A 217 -7.78 1.38 0.06
CA ALA A 217 -6.56 2.18 0.14
C ALA A 217 -5.28 1.31 0.23
N MET A 218 -5.43 0.04 0.60
CA MET A 218 -4.37 -0.96 0.65
C MET A 218 -4.40 -1.94 -0.54
N ALA A 219 -5.22 -1.68 -1.55
CA ALA A 219 -5.29 -2.49 -2.76
C ALA A 219 -3.98 -2.44 -3.56
N GLU A 220 -3.87 -3.32 -4.56
CA GLU A 220 -2.69 -3.41 -5.41
C GLU A 220 -2.53 -2.13 -6.25
N GLN A 221 -1.28 -1.70 -6.49
CA GLN A 221 -1.02 -0.48 -7.25
C GLN A 221 -1.59 -0.55 -8.68
N ALA A 222 -1.66 -1.76 -9.26
CA ALA A 222 -2.28 -2.00 -10.56
C ALA A 222 -3.78 -1.64 -10.58
N THR A 223 -4.48 -1.76 -9.45
CA THR A 223 -5.89 -1.38 -9.33
C THR A 223 -6.08 0.13 -9.47
N PHE A 224 -5.14 0.95 -8.96
CA PHE A 224 -5.21 2.41 -9.06
C PHE A 224 -5.05 2.93 -10.50
N ILE A 225 -4.65 2.06 -11.44
CA ILE A 225 -4.52 2.37 -12.86
C ILE A 225 -5.86 2.27 -13.58
N ARG A 226 -6.80 1.50 -13.05
CA ARG A 226 -8.12 1.24 -13.66
C ARG A 226 -9.00 2.50 -13.62
N GLU A 227 -9.70 2.80 -14.71
CA GLU A 227 -10.61 3.95 -14.78
C GLU A 227 -11.78 3.79 -13.80
N GLU A 228 -12.26 2.56 -13.64
CA GLU A 228 -13.37 2.21 -12.74
C GLU A 228 -13.03 2.54 -11.28
N PHE A 229 -11.76 2.41 -10.89
CA PHE A 229 -11.30 2.78 -9.55
C PHE A 229 -11.34 4.30 -9.34
N SER A 230 -10.95 5.07 -10.35
CA SER A 230 -11.05 6.54 -10.33
C SER A 230 -12.51 6.98 -10.14
N ASP A 231 -13.41 6.40 -10.93
CA ASP A 231 -14.83 6.73 -10.89
C ASP A 231 -15.45 6.33 -9.54
N PHE A 232 -15.08 5.17 -9.01
CA PHE A 232 -15.51 4.72 -7.69
C PHE A 232 -15.02 5.64 -6.57
N MET A 233 -13.76 6.08 -6.59
CA MET A 233 -13.24 7.03 -5.59
C MET A 233 -13.89 8.42 -5.69
N CYS A 234 -14.38 8.78 -6.88
CA CYS A 234 -15.15 9.99 -7.13
C CYS A 234 -16.63 9.85 -6.75
N TRP A 235 -17.14 8.64 -6.56
CA TRP A 235 -18.51 8.41 -6.13
C TRP A 235 -18.77 9.10 -4.78
N ASN A 236 -19.86 9.85 -4.72
CA ASN A 236 -20.18 10.73 -3.58
C ASN A 236 -20.17 10.00 -2.24
N VAL A 237 -20.65 8.75 -2.19
CA VAL A 237 -20.66 7.93 -0.96
C VAL A 237 -19.24 7.73 -0.45
N VAL A 238 -18.37 7.18 -1.29
CA VAL A 238 -16.97 6.90 -0.94
C VAL A 238 -16.24 8.20 -0.64
N LYS A 239 -16.45 9.24 -1.45
CA LYS A 239 -15.84 10.55 -1.25
C LYS A 239 -16.22 11.17 0.10
N GLN A 240 -17.51 11.15 0.46
CA GLN A 240 -17.98 11.67 1.75
C GLN A 240 -17.45 10.84 2.92
N TRP A 241 -17.45 9.51 2.79
CA TRP A 241 -16.94 8.62 3.81
C TRP A 241 -15.44 8.84 4.06
N CYS A 242 -14.64 8.87 3.00
CA CYS A 242 -13.23 9.22 3.03
C CYS A 242 -12.98 10.60 3.68
N LYS A 243 -13.77 11.60 3.28
CA LYS A 243 -13.65 12.98 3.79
C LYS A 243 -13.98 13.06 5.28
N ALA A 244 -14.99 12.34 5.75
CA ALA A 244 -15.34 12.25 7.16
C ALA A 244 -14.19 11.64 7.97
N LYS A 245 -13.59 10.54 7.50
CA LYS A 245 -12.44 9.88 8.14
C LYS A 245 -11.20 10.78 8.23
N ILE A 246 -10.88 11.48 7.15
CA ILE A 246 -9.75 12.41 7.10
C ILE A 246 -9.98 13.57 8.05
N ARG A 247 -11.13 14.24 7.97
CA ARG A 247 -11.46 15.40 8.84
C ARG A 247 -11.49 15.04 10.33
N ALA A 248 -11.94 13.84 10.67
CA ALA A 248 -11.87 13.33 12.04
C ALA A 248 -10.43 13.18 12.55
N SER A 249 -9.47 12.97 11.65
CA SER A 249 -8.07 12.66 12.00
C SER A 249 -7.14 13.87 11.93
N ILE A 250 -7.51 14.95 11.21
CA ILE A 250 -6.67 16.14 11.03
C ILE A 250 -6.15 16.74 12.36
N PRO A 251 -6.98 16.97 13.40
CA PRO A 251 -6.47 17.61 14.63
C PRO A 251 -5.43 16.76 15.35
N LEU A 252 -5.62 15.44 15.34
CA LEU A 252 -4.65 14.50 15.92
C LEU A 252 -3.38 14.45 15.08
N PHE A 253 -3.50 14.51 13.76
CA PHE A 253 -2.34 14.58 12.89
C PHE A 253 -1.50 15.84 13.14
N ILE A 254 -2.13 17.01 13.27
CA ILE A 254 -1.45 18.27 13.60
C ILE A 254 -0.76 18.15 14.96
N PHE A 255 -1.45 17.61 15.96
CA PHE A 255 -0.86 17.38 17.29
C PHE A 255 0.38 16.48 17.22
N TRP A 256 0.28 15.34 16.55
CA TRP A 256 1.41 14.41 16.37
C TRP A 256 2.57 15.04 15.59
N PHE A 257 2.27 15.82 14.55
CA PHE A 257 3.26 16.56 13.80
C PHE A 257 4.02 17.56 14.69
N LEU A 258 3.31 18.31 15.55
CA LEU A 258 3.94 19.26 16.47
C LEU A 258 4.85 18.57 17.49
N VAL A 259 4.38 17.46 18.11
CA VAL A 259 5.19 16.67 19.04
C VAL A 259 6.46 16.12 18.37
N ARG A 260 6.34 15.72 17.11
CA ARG A 260 7.48 15.25 16.32
C ARG A 260 8.42 16.40 15.98
N LEU A 261 7.90 17.54 15.56
CA LEU A 261 8.69 18.73 15.26
C LEU A 261 9.50 19.19 16.48
N THR A 262 8.89 19.20 17.68
CA THR A 262 9.61 19.54 18.92
C THR A 262 10.72 18.55 19.24
N PHE A 263 10.51 17.25 18.98
CA PHE A 263 11.56 16.24 19.12
C PHE A 263 12.72 16.46 18.14
N ALA A 264 12.44 16.79 16.88
CA ALA A 264 13.48 17.08 15.89
C ALA A 264 14.29 18.32 16.24
N VAL A 265 13.62 19.41 16.62
CA VAL A 265 14.28 20.65 17.04
C VAL A 265 15.14 20.39 18.28
N ASN A 266 14.63 19.64 19.27
CA ASN A 266 15.40 19.23 20.44
C ASN A 266 16.68 18.48 20.05
N HIS A 267 16.57 17.50 19.15
CA HIS A 267 17.72 16.71 18.71
C HIS A 267 18.78 17.55 17.99
N ILE A 268 18.34 18.48 17.12
CA ILE A 268 19.25 19.42 16.43
C ILE A 268 19.95 20.35 17.43
N ILE A 269 19.21 20.87 18.42
CA ILE A 269 19.79 21.74 19.46
C ILE A 269 20.86 20.99 20.27
N ILE A 270 20.62 19.73 20.65
CA ILE A 270 21.60 18.90 21.37
C ILE A 270 22.83 18.62 20.51
N ALA A 271 22.64 18.28 19.23
CA ALA A 271 23.74 18.08 18.28
C ALA A 271 24.62 19.34 18.15
N MET A 272 24.00 20.52 18.04
CA MET A 272 24.70 21.80 17.98
C MET A 272 25.48 22.12 19.26
N ASP A 273 24.91 21.86 20.44
CA ASP A 273 25.58 22.08 21.74
C ASP A 273 26.78 21.13 21.94
N HIS A 274 26.68 19.88 21.47
CA HIS A 274 27.81 18.94 21.55
C HIS A 274 28.98 19.30 20.62
N LEU A 275 28.70 19.84 19.43
CA LEU A 275 29.73 20.37 18.54
C LEU A 275 30.51 21.53 19.19
N SER A 276 29.88 22.31 20.07
CA SER A 276 30.53 23.39 20.82
C SER A 276 31.55 22.86 21.86
N LEU A 277 31.27 21.73 22.49
CA LEU A 277 32.09 21.18 23.58
C LEU A 277 33.39 20.51 23.10
N ASN A 278 33.38 19.83 21.95
CA ASN A 278 34.55 19.08 21.45
C ASN A 278 35.71 19.99 20.99
N ASP A 279 35.44 21.25 20.63
CA ASP A 279 36.47 22.23 20.25
C ASP A 279 37.06 23.00 21.45
N GLY A 280 36.60 22.70 22.68
CA GLY A 280 37.21 23.20 23.91
C GLY A 280 38.52 22.50 24.29
N GLY A 281 38.96 21.51 23.50
CA GLY A 281 40.30 20.95 23.57
C GLY A 281 41.30 22.07 23.29
N THR A 282 42.15 22.33 24.28
CA THR A 282 43.22 23.33 24.27
C THR A 282 43.93 23.37 22.93
N VAL A 283 43.57 24.35 22.08
CA VAL A 283 44.46 24.86 21.05
C VAL A 283 45.58 25.56 21.81
N GLU A 284 46.56 24.78 22.26
CA GLU A 284 47.85 25.32 22.65
C GLU A 284 48.42 26.05 21.42
N ASP A 285 48.90 27.27 21.69
CA ASP A 285 49.31 28.25 20.71
C ASP A 285 50.38 27.73 19.72
N GLU A 286 49.98 27.32 18.51
CA GLU A 286 50.86 27.42 17.34
C GLU A 286 50.37 28.51 16.38
N PRO A 287 50.91 29.74 16.49
CA PRO A 287 50.52 30.85 15.65
C PRO A 287 51.33 30.82 14.36
N SER A 288 51.01 29.95 13.40
CA SER A 288 51.69 30.01 12.09
C SER A 288 50.82 29.83 10.84
N ILE A 289 49.59 29.33 10.94
CA ILE A 289 48.72 29.20 9.77
C ILE A 289 47.64 30.29 9.78
N ARG A 290 48.10 31.54 9.63
CA ARG A 290 47.26 32.64 9.12
C ARG A 290 47.09 32.49 7.61
N SER A 291 46.34 31.50 7.17
CA SER A 291 45.79 31.50 5.81
C SER A 291 44.28 31.63 5.87
N THR A 292 43.83 32.89 5.79
CA THR A 292 42.80 33.34 4.83
C THR A 292 41.77 32.30 4.39
N ASN A 293 40.97 31.78 5.30
CA ASN A 293 39.63 31.34 4.95
C ASN A 293 38.65 32.12 5.81
N GLN A 294 38.03 33.13 5.19
CA GLN A 294 36.90 33.86 5.74
C GLN A 294 35.80 32.88 6.21
N SER A 295 35.70 31.73 5.53
CA SER A 295 34.89 30.56 5.90
C SER A 295 35.23 29.99 7.28
N TYR A 296 36.50 29.95 7.68
CA TYR A 296 36.91 29.44 8.99
C TYR A 296 36.46 30.38 10.12
N ARG A 297 36.62 31.71 9.95
CA ARG A 297 36.09 32.69 10.91
C ARG A 297 34.55 32.66 10.98
N PHE A 298 33.88 32.53 9.83
CA PHE A 298 32.43 32.39 9.78
C PHE A 298 31.93 31.12 10.50
N CYS A 299 32.69 30.02 10.41
CA CYS A 299 32.42 28.79 11.16
C CYS A 299 32.63 28.90 12.67
N VAL A 300 33.39 29.88 13.16
CA VAL A 300 33.56 30.13 14.60
C VAL A 300 32.36 30.90 15.18
N ASP A 301 31.77 31.82 14.42
CA ASP A 301 30.65 32.66 14.88
C ASP A 301 29.28 31.92 14.88
N ILE A 302 29.11 30.86 14.09
CA ILE A 302 27.88 30.03 14.08
C ILE A 302 27.74 29.16 15.37
N ARG A 303 28.78 29.08 16.21
CA ARG A 303 28.92 28.09 17.31
C ARG A 303 28.17 28.39 18.62
N ALA A 304 27.24 29.33 18.64
CA ALA A 304 26.81 29.97 19.89
C ALA A 304 25.58 29.36 20.59
N VAL A 305 25.34 28.05 20.51
CA VAL A 305 24.32 27.41 21.38
C VAL A 305 25.01 26.73 22.54
N ASN A 306 25.36 27.51 23.56
CA ASN A 306 25.83 26.97 24.85
C ASN A 306 24.62 26.81 25.78
N LEU A 307 24.17 25.58 25.97
CA LEU A 307 23.09 25.26 26.89
C LEU A 307 23.62 25.24 28.33
N THR A 308 22.78 25.67 29.29
CA THR A 308 23.06 25.45 30.71
C THR A 308 22.95 23.96 31.04
N ALA A 309 23.66 23.48 32.07
CA ALA A 309 23.63 22.07 32.46
C ALA A 309 22.19 21.55 32.72
N ASP A 310 21.34 22.39 33.32
CA ASP A 310 19.93 22.05 33.59
C ASP A 310 19.11 21.92 32.31
N THR A 311 19.28 22.85 31.36
CA THR A 311 18.55 22.81 30.07
C THR A 311 19.01 21.63 29.22
N ARG A 312 20.32 21.35 29.18
CA ARG A 312 20.86 20.14 28.54
C ARG A 312 20.25 18.87 29.11
N SER A 313 20.23 18.74 30.44
CA SER A 313 19.66 17.57 31.11
C SER A 313 18.18 17.40 30.78
N LEU A 314 17.40 18.49 30.85
CA LEU A 314 15.97 18.48 30.51
C LEU A 314 15.72 18.02 29.07
N LEU A 315 16.48 18.55 28.11
CA LEU A 315 16.38 18.23 26.69
C LEU A 315 16.79 16.77 26.40
N LEU A 316 17.82 16.26 27.07
CA LEU A 316 18.21 14.84 27.01
C LEU A 316 17.09 13.95 27.56
N TYR A 317 16.52 14.25 28.73
CA TYR A 317 15.41 13.48 29.30
C TYR A 317 14.19 13.49 28.39
N TYR A 318 13.82 14.65 27.82
CA TYR A 318 12.72 14.73 26.87
C TYR A 318 12.96 13.84 25.66
N GLY A 319 14.17 13.83 25.09
CA GLY A 319 14.48 12.98 23.95
C GLY A 319 14.50 11.48 24.28
N ILE A 320 14.95 11.08 25.47
CA ILE A 320 14.89 9.68 25.92
C ILE A 320 13.43 9.24 26.10
N ILE A 321 12.63 10.01 26.85
CA ILE A 321 11.22 9.71 27.10
C ILE A 321 10.46 9.59 25.78
N HIS A 322 10.69 10.54 24.86
CA HIS A 322 10.03 10.52 23.56
C HIS A 322 10.44 9.28 22.74
N SER A 323 11.73 8.92 22.69
CA SER A 323 12.22 7.72 21.99
C SER A 323 11.66 6.42 22.59
N VAL A 324 11.55 6.32 23.92
CA VAL A 324 10.92 5.17 24.60
C VAL A 324 9.43 5.09 24.24
N CYS A 325 8.72 6.21 24.23
CA CYS A 325 7.32 6.26 23.80
C CYS A 325 7.15 5.78 22.36
N ILE A 326 8.06 6.16 21.44
CA ILE A 326 8.05 5.67 20.06
C ILE A 326 8.22 4.15 20.03
N ILE A 327 9.22 3.60 20.72
CA ILE A 327 9.49 2.16 20.74
C ILE A 327 8.28 1.39 21.27
N LEU A 328 7.73 1.80 22.42
CA LEU A 328 6.56 1.14 23.00
C LEU A 328 5.37 1.17 22.03
N PHE A 329 5.12 2.32 21.41
CA PHE A 329 4.02 2.47 20.46
C PHE A 329 4.23 1.64 19.19
N ASP A 330 5.42 1.67 18.61
CA ASP A 330 5.74 0.95 17.37
C ASP A 330 5.81 -0.57 17.59
N VAL A 331 6.31 -1.05 18.73
CA VAL A 331 6.31 -2.49 19.05
C VAL A 331 4.89 -3.00 19.24
N VAL A 332 4.07 -2.31 20.03
CA VAL A 332 2.66 -2.69 20.23
C VAL A 332 1.91 -2.71 18.90
N GLU A 333 2.16 -1.72 18.04
CA GLU A 333 1.52 -1.62 16.74
C GLU A 333 2.04 -2.64 15.73
N LEU A 334 3.34 -2.92 15.71
CA LEU A 334 3.94 -3.95 14.86
C LEU A 334 3.37 -5.31 15.23
N VAL A 335 3.26 -5.63 16.53
CA VAL A 335 2.62 -6.86 17.00
C VAL A 335 1.16 -6.90 16.55
N ARG A 336 0.37 -5.83 16.75
CA ARG A 336 -1.03 -5.78 16.32
C ARG A 336 -1.19 -5.93 14.80
N THR A 337 -0.33 -5.29 14.03
CA THR A 337 -0.30 -5.35 12.56
C THR A 337 0.04 -6.77 12.10
N LEU A 338 1.09 -7.36 12.67
CA LEU A 338 1.49 -8.73 12.37
C LEU A 338 0.44 -9.75 12.80
N THR A 339 -0.30 -9.54 13.88
CA THR A 339 -1.34 -10.48 14.30
C THR A 339 -2.64 -10.32 13.50
N ARG A 340 -3.12 -9.09 13.29
CA ARG A 340 -4.45 -8.83 12.69
C ARG A 340 -4.41 -8.73 11.17
N ILE A 341 -3.45 -8.00 10.63
CA ILE A 341 -3.38 -7.75 9.18
C ILE A 341 -2.78 -8.94 8.45
N SER A 342 -1.88 -9.73 9.08
CA SER A 342 -1.35 -10.94 8.42
C SER A 342 -2.43 -12.00 8.16
N HIS A 343 -3.51 -12.01 8.93
CA HIS A 343 -4.63 -12.92 8.72
C HIS A 343 -5.53 -12.44 7.57
N CYS A 344 -5.67 -11.13 7.38
CA CYS A 344 -6.52 -10.57 6.32
C CYS A 344 -5.83 -10.49 4.94
N ILE A 345 -4.49 -10.51 4.88
CA ILE A 345 -3.74 -10.30 3.64
C ILE A 345 -3.06 -11.59 3.18
N PRO A 346 -3.42 -12.13 1.99
CA PRO A 346 -2.76 -13.31 1.45
C PRO A 346 -1.28 -13.03 1.17
N LYS A 347 -0.39 -13.86 1.75
CA LYS A 347 1.08 -13.71 1.70
C LYS A 347 1.68 -13.63 0.29
N ARG A 348 0.95 -14.09 -0.74
CA ARG A 348 1.48 -14.29 -2.10
C ARG A 348 1.61 -13.00 -2.94
N ARG A 349 1.06 -11.86 -2.50
CA ARG A 349 1.07 -10.59 -3.26
C ARG A 349 1.58 -9.36 -2.47
N LEU A 350 2.44 -9.58 -1.46
CA LEU A 350 2.97 -8.50 -0.62
C LEU A 350 3.87 -7.50 -1.39
N LYS A 351 4.53 -7.96 -2.46
CA LYS A 351 5.44 -7.12 -3.27
C LYS A 351 4.70 -6.01 -4.05
N GLU A 352 3.40 -6.20 -4.31
CA GLU A 352 2.59 -5.31 -5.17
C GLU A 352 1.81 -4.24 -4.37
N ARG A 353 1.86 -4.31 -3.03
CA ARG A 353 1.19 -3.37 -2.12
C ARG A 353 2.17 -2.31 -1.60
N PHE A 354 2.54 -1.40 -2.49
CA PHE A 354 3.57 -0.38 -2.25
C PHE A 354 3.33 0.48 -1.00
N ILE A 355 2.09 0.92 -0.75
CA ILE A 355 1.75 1.77 0.40
C ILE A 355 2.02 1.07 1.73
N TRP A 356 1.79 -0.25 1.77
CA TRP A 356 2.07 -1.05 2.96
C TRP A 356 3.57 -1.23 3.16
N LEU A 357 4.31 -1.46 2.08
CA LEU A 357 5.78 -1.57 2.15
C LEU A 357 6.43 -0.26 2.61
N THR A 358 6.00 0.89 2.08
CA THR A 358 6.53 2.20 2.51
C THR A 358 6.21 2.49 3.98
N HIS A 359 5.03 2.11 4.44
CA HIS A 359 4.67 2.23 5.86
C HIS A 359 5.55 1.35 6.75
N ILE A 360 5.82 0.09 6.36
CA ILE A 360 6.73 -0.79 7.11
C ILE A 360 8.15 -0.24 7.14
N ILE A 361 8.68 0.20 6.00
CA ILE A 361 10.02 0.79 5.93
C ILE A 361 10.08 2.01 6.85
N TYR A 362 9.06 2.86 6.83
CA TYR A 362 8.95 3.98 7.75
C TYR A 362 8.97 3.53 9.22
N ARG A 363 8.23 2.47 9.58
CA ARG A 363 8.19 1.95 10.96
C ARG A 363 9.54 1.39 11.40
N ILE A 364 10.20 0.62 10.53
CA ILE A 364 11.54 0.10 10.81
C ILE A 364 12.50 1.28 11.02
N ASN A 365 12.43 2.31 10.17
CA ASN A 365 13.23 3.52 10.33
C ASN A 365 12.94 4.26 11.65
N GLN A 366 11.67 4.37 12.07
CA GLN A 366 11.31 4.97 13.36
C GLN A 366 11.89 4.22 14.55
N PHE A 367 11.81 2.89 14.51
CA PHE A 367 12.37 2.04 15.55
C PHE A 367 13.89 2.18 15.62
N LEU A 368 14.58 2.10 14.47
CA LEU A 368 16.02 2.27 14.39
C LEU A 368 16.47 3.66 14.85
N MET A 369 15.73 4.72 14.47
CA MET A 369 15.96 6.08 14.94
C MET A 369 15.89 6.16 16.46
N ALA A 370 14.82 5.63 17.07
CA ALA A 370 14.64 5.68 18.52
C ALA A 370 15.75 4.93 19.26
N CYS A 371 16.15 3.75 18.76
CA CYS A 371 17.27 2.99 19.31
C CYS A 371 18.60 3.75 19.16
N ALA A 372 18.86 4.37 18.00
CA ALA A 372 20.07 5.15 17.76
C ALA A 372 20.16 6.37 18.67
N VAL A 373 19.07 7.13 18.84
CA VAL A 373 19.02 8.31 19.72
C VAL A 373 19.22 7.92 21.18
N ILE A 374 18.58 6.84 21.66
CA ILE A 374 18.80 6.35 23.04
C ILE A 374 20.27 5.96 23.24
N THR A 375 20.84 5.21 22.29
CA THR A 375 22.25 4.79 22.36
C THR A 375 23.17 6.00 22.38
N LEU A 376 22.96 6.97 21.50
CA LEU A 376 23.73 8.21 21.43
C LEU A 376 23.65 9.00 22.74
N TYR A 377 22.46 9.14 23.32
CA TYR A 377 22.28 9.92 24.55
C TYR A 377 22.89 9.22 25.77
N VAL A 378 22.83 7.89 25.82
CA VAL A 378 23.58 7.10 26.84
C VAL A 378 25.08 7.27 26.65
N MET A 379 25.57 7.32 25.41
CA MET A 379 26.99 7.60 25.09
C MET A 379 27.42 9.04 25.43
N TYR A 380 26.50 10.00 25.46
CA TYR A 380 26.78 11.35 25.97
C TYR A 380 26.84 11.42 27.49
N LEU A 381 26.10 10.57 28.20
CA LEU A 381 26.15 10.47 29.65
C LEU A 381 27.35 9.63 30.15
N THR A 382 27.81 8.69 29.34
CA THR A 382 28.98 7.85 29.64
C THR A 382 30.22 8.50 29.05
N GLU A 383 30.86 9.34 29.85
CA GLU A 383 32.11 10.02 29.51
C GLU A 383 33.22 8.96 29.37
N ASN A 384 33.53 8.49 28.15
CA ASN A 384 34.75 7.72 27.89
C ASN A 384 35.13 7.56 26.39
N ASP A 385 36.42 7.75 26.16
CA ASP A 385 37.29 7.23 25.08
C ASP A 385 37.15 7.79 23.65
N ASP A 386 38.29 8.19 23.06
CA ASP A 386 38.42 8.68 21.67
C ASP A 386 37.90 7.69 20.62
N ARG A 387 37.93 6.38 20.93
CA ARG A 387 37.36 5.33 20.07
C ARG A 387 35.84 5.40 19.93
N THR A 388 35.15 6.06 20.86
CA THR A 388 33.70 6.27 20.79
C THR A 388 33.33 7.43 19.88
N ASN A 389 34.27 8.32 19.52
CA ASN A 389 33.98 9.52 18.73
C ASN A 389 33.51 9.19 17.31
N THR A 390 34.12 8.21 16.64
CA THR A 390 33.68 7.77 15.30
C THR A 390 32.28 7.17 15.32
N MET A 391 31.98 6.34 16.33
CA MET A 391 30.66 5.74 16.50
C MET A 391 29.60 6.79 16.85
N LYS A 392 29.95 7.78 17.70
CA LYS A 392 29.09 8.92 18.02
C LYS A 392 28.75 9.72 16.77
N SER A 393 29.73 10.09 15.96
CA SER A 393 29.50 10.84 14.71
C SER A 393 28.66 10.07 13.68
N LEU A 394 28.86 8.75 13.56
CA LEU A 394 28.03 7.90 12.70
C LEU A 394 26.59 7.80 13.19
N LEU A 395 26.39 7.63 14.50
CA LEU A 395 25.07 7.60 15.12
C LEU A 395 24.35 8.94 15.00
N GLU A 396 25.07 10.05 15.13
CA GLU A 396 24.55 11.40 15.00
C GLU A 396 24.11 11.70 13.55
N LEU A 397 24.93 11.34 12.55
CA LEU A 397 24.55 11.47 11.15
C LEU A 397 23.30 10.63 10.83
N PHE A 398 23.28 9.39 11.31
CA PHE A 398 22.15 8.50 11.12
C PHE A 398 20.88 9.00 11.81
N SER A 399 20.99 9.50 13.04
CA SER A 399 19.84 9.98 13.82
C SER A 399 19.25 11.24 13.20
N VAL A 400 20.07 12.19 12.75
CA VAL A 400 19.61 13.40 12.05
C VAL A 400 18.86 13.01 10.77
N PHE A 401 19.45 12.17 9.91
CA PHE A 401 18.80 11.71 8.70
C PHE A 401 17.46 10.99 8.99
N SER A 402 17.45 10.12 9.99
CA SER A 402 16.28 9.34 10.36
C SER A 402 15.15 10.22 10.93
N VAL A 403 15.49 11.27 11.67
CA VAL A 403 14.55 12.29 12.15
C VAL A 403 13.93 13.07 10.98
N TYR A 404 14.70 13.42 9.96
CA TYR A 404 14.14 14.06 8.77
C TYR A 404 13.18 13.13 8.02
N LEU A 405 13.58 11.87 7.81
CA LEU A 405 12.71 10.85 7.20
C LEU A 405 11.45 10.59 8.05
N SER A 406 11.52 10.80 9.37
CA SER A 406 10.35 10.77 10.25
C SER A 406 9.32 11.85 9.89
N MET A 407 9.78 13.05 9.55
CA MET A 407 8.91 14.20 9.27
C MET A 407 8.25 14.13 7.90
N THR A 408 8.92 13.55 6.90
CA THR A 408 8.37 13.49 5.53
C THR A 408 7.02 12.78 5.49
N SER A 409 6.79 11.76 6.34
CA SER A 409 5.49 11.08 6.46
C SER A 409 4.34 11.98 6.87
N PHE A 410 4.61 13.06 7.61
CA PHE A 410 3.57 14.03 7.95
C PHE A 410 3.33 15.04 6.81
N VAL A 411 4.39 15.37 6.07
CA VAL A 411 4.32 16.23 4.89
C VAL A 411 3.53 15.57 3.75
N LEU A 412 3.40 14.24 3.74
CA LEU A 412 2.60 13.49 2.76
C LEU A 412 1.11 13.90 2.70
N LEU A 413 0.54 14.47 3.77
CA LEU A 413 -0.85 14.95 3.75
C LEU A 413 -1.01 16.33 3.08
N LEU A 414 0.09 17.04 2.80
CA LEU A 414 0.00 18.35 2.14
C LEU A 414 -0.27 18.17 0.64
N PRO A 415 -1.26 18.88 0.05
CA PRO A 415 -1.75 18.60 -1.30
C PRO A 415 -0.70 18.69 -2.41
N TYR A 416 0.26 19.62 -2.29
CA TYR A 416 1.33 19.83 -3.28
C TYR A 416 2.62 19.10 -2.90
N ILE A 417 3.18 19.41 -1.73
CA ILE A 417 4.47 18.85 -1.28
C ILE A 417 4.34 17.35 -1.05
N GLY A 418 3.21 16.89 -0.51
CA GLY A 418 2.96 15.48 -0.27
C GLY A 418 2.92 14.67 -1.56
N PHE A 419 2.33 15.20 -2.63
CA PHE A 419 2.35 14.53 -3.92
C PHE A 419 3.77 14.40 -4.48
N GLN A 420 4.58 15.47 -4.39
CA GLN A 420 5.99 15.42 -4.81
C GLN A 420 6.77 14.35 -4.03
N LEU A 421 6.53 14.23 -2.72
CA LEU A 421 7.15 13.18 -1.90
C LEU A 421 6.67 11.77 -2.30
N ILE A 422 5.39 11.59 -2.64
CA ILE A 422 4.88 10.30 -3.14
C ILE A 422 5.58 9.93 -4.45
N VAL A 423 5.76 10.89 -5.35
CA VAL A 423 6.52 10.68 -6.60
C VAL A 423 7.95 10.24 -6.24
N VAL A 424 8.66 11.02 -5.42
CA VAL A 424 10.04 10.68 -5.01
C VAL A 424 10.12 9.27 -4.41
N HIS A 425 9.22 8.91 -3.49
CA HIS A 425 9.21 7.57 -2.89
C HIS A 425 9.01 6.46 -3.93
N GLN A 426 8.17 6.68 -4.94
CA GLN A 426 7.98 5.69 -6.01
C GLN A 426 9.16 5.62 -6.98
N LEU A 427 9.86 6.74 -7.16
CA LEU A 427 11.06 6.79 -7.97
C LEU A 427 12.25 6.07 -7.30
N ILE A 428 12.32 5.97 -5.96
CA ILE A 428 13.40 5.27 -5.25
C ILE A 428 13.54 3.81 -5.71
N SER A 429 12.43 3.09 -5.91
CA SER A 429 12.49 1.70 -6.38
C SER A 429 13.07 1.59 -7.80
N GLN A 430 12.81 2.58 -8.66
CA GLN A 430 13.38 2.66 -10.00
C GLN A 430 14.86 3.06 -9.96
N LEU A 431 15.22 3.97 -9.04
CA LEU A 431 16.59 4.40 -8.82
C LEU A 431 17.46 3.24 -8.38
N LEU A 432 16.96 2.38 -7.48
CA LEU A 432 17.70 1.20 -7.03
C LEU A 432 17.95 0.20 -8.17
N ALA A 433 16.94 -0.04 -9.02
CA ALA A 433 17.11 -0.88 -10.20
C ALA A 433 18.12 -0.29 -11.20
N PHE A 434 18.07 1.03 -11.42
CA PHE A 434 19.04 1.74 -12.24
C PHE A 434 20.45 1.70 -11.62
N LEU A 435 20.59 1.81 -10.30
CA LEU A 435 21.88 1.77 -9.62
C LEU A 435 22.60 0.44 -9.88
N VAL A 436 21.87 -0.68 -9.96
CA VAL A 436 22.45 -1.98 -10.34
C VAL A 436 23.02 -1.93 -11.75
N LEU A 437 22.27 -1.42 -12.72
CA LEU A 437 22.73 -1.24 -14.10
C LEU A 437 23.93 -0.30 -14.18
N TYR A 438 23.87 0.82 -13.45
CA TYR A 438 24.93 1.81 -13.37
C TYR A 438 26.22 1.19 -12.80
N MET A 439 26.14 0.42 -11.72
CA MET A 439 27.29 -0.28 -11.15
C MET A 439 27.86 -1.34 -12.11
N MET A 440 27.01 -2.07 -12.84
CA MET A 440 27.47 -3.01 -13.87
C MET A 440 28.27 -2.33 -14.97
N MET A 441 27.95 -1.07 -15.30
CA MET A 441 28.68 -0.29 -16.30
C MET A 441 29.90 0.43 -15.70
N LEU A 442 29.85 0.86 -14.44
CA LEU A 442 30.94 1.56 -13.77
C LEU A 442 32.14 0.65 -13.43
N LEU A 443 31.87 -0.57 -12.94
CA LEU A 443 32.91 -1.49 -12.45
C LEU A 443 33.98 -1.85 -13.51
N PRO A 444 33.64 -2.14 -14.79
CA PRO A 444 34.63 -2.37 -15.84
C PRO A 444 35.56 -1.16 -16.08
N PHE A 445 35.02 0.06 -16.08
CA PHE A 445 35.84 1.26 -16.25
C PHE A 445 36.72 1.52 -15.02
N SER A 446 36.19 1.36 -13.80
CA SER A 446 36.96 1.49 -12.57
C SER A 446 38.12 0.48 -12.53
N THR A 447 37.85 -0.79 -12.80
CA THR A 447 38.90 -1.82 -12.87
C THR A 447 39.93 -1.53 -13.97
N PHE A 448 39.50 -1.00 -15.12
CA PHE A 448 40.40 -0.52 -16.17
C PHE A 448 41.30 0.63 -15.68
N PHE A 449 40.73 1.69 -15.08
CA PHE A 449 41.51 2.82 -14.58
C PHE A 449 42.51 2.37 -13.52
N MET A 450 42.08 1.51 -12.59
CA MET A 450 42.96 0.92 -11.58
C MET A 450 44.13 0.16 -12.20
N ALA A 451 43.86 -0.76 -13.12
CA ALA A 451 44.90 -1.56 -13.75
C ALA A 451 45.83 -0.68 -14.60
N PHE A 452 45.27 0.16 -15.45
CA PHE A 452 46.02 0.95 -16.43
C PHE A 452 46.91 2.01 -15.77
N ILE A 453 46.40 2.73 -14.76
CA ILE A 453 47.15 3.78 -14.07
C ILE A 453 48.26 3.14 -13.23
N ASN A 454 48.00 2.04 -12.52
CA ASN A 454 49.03 1.39 -11.71
C ASN A 454 50.14 0.74 -12.55
N THR A 455 49.87 0.32 -13.80
CA THR A 455 50.90 -0.29 -14.66
C THR A 455 51.67 0.70 -15.52
N ASN A 456 51.11 1.87 -15.85
CA ASN A 456 51.68 2.78 -16.86
C ASN A 456 52.09 4.17 -16.32
N THR A 457 52.09 4.35 -15.00
CA THR A 457 52.47 5.61 -14.35
C THR A 457 53.94 5.63 -13.99
N GLU A 458 54.61 6.75 -14.26
CA GLU A 458 56.02 6.97 -13.88
C GLU A 458 56.17 7.46 -12.42
N GLN A 459 55.10 7.99 -11.83
CA GLN A 459 55.03 8.60 -10.50
C GLN A 459 54.85 7.60 -9.33
N GLY A 460 54.85 6.29 -9.60
CA GLY A 460 54.61 5.25 -8.58
C GLY A 460 53.12 4.99 -8.32
N CYS A 461 52.80 4.39 -7.16
CA CYS A 461 51.41 4.07 -6.78
C CYS A 461 50.62 5.34 -6.44
N ILE A 462 49.57 5.63 -7.21
CA ILE A 462 48.64 6.72 -6.95
C ILE A 462 47.57 6.24 -5.95
N GLU A 463 47.43 6.95 -4.82
CA GLU A 463 46.50 6.55 -3.74
C GLU A 463 45.04 6.46 -4.22
N GLU A 464 44.64 7.31 -5.17
CA GLU A 464 43.29 7.42 -5.70
C GLU A 464 42.85 6.17 -6.49
N PHE A 465 43.81 5.40 -7.02
CA PHE A 465 43.58 4.18 -7.79
C PHE A 465 44.25 2.94 -7.17
N ARG A 466 44.63 3.02 -5.89
CA ARG A 466 45.34 1.93 -5.20
C ARG A 466 44.50 0.67 -5.03
N ASP A 467 43.28 0.85 -4.55
CA ASP A 467 42.36 -0.23 -4.17
C ASP A 467 41.06 -0.16 -4.99
N PRO A 468 40.33 -1.28 -5.17
CA PRO A 468 39.09 -1.28 -5.95
C PRO A 468 38.04 -0.27 -5.46
N LEU A 469 37.92 -0.07 -4.14
CA LEU A 469 36.98 0.90 -3.56
C LEU A 469 37.39 2.35 -3.86
N SER A 470 38.67 2.68 -3.68
CA SER A 470 39.21 4.01 -4.03
C SER A 470 39.04 4.29 -5.52
N SER A 471 39.30 3.30 -6.38
CA SER A 471 39.09 3.43 -7.82
C SER A 471 37.63 3.70 -8.19
N ILE A 472 36.66 3.03 -7.55
CA ILE A 472 35.23 3.30 -7.77
C ILE A 472 34.89 4.74 -7.36
N TYR A 473 35.35 5.16 -6.17
CA TYR A 473 35.13 6.52 -5.68
C TYR A 473 35.71 7.57 -6.62
N THR A 474 36.97 7.41 -7.02
CA THR A 474 37.64 8.30 -7.96
C THR A 474 36.96 8.27 -9.33
N SER A 475 36.48 7.12 -9.80
CA SER A 475 35.70 7.03 -11.05
C SER A 475 34.39 7.83 -10.99
N ILE A 476 33.70 7.83 -9.84
CA ILE A 476 32.52 8.68 -9.62
C ILE A 476 32.90 10.17 -9.62
N LEU A 477 34.02 10.54 -8.99
CA LEU A 477 34.52 11.92 -9.02
C LEU A 477 34.92 12.38 -10.43
N LEU A 478 35.51 11.47 -11.23
CA LEU A 478 35.81 11.71 -12.64
C LEU A 478 34.53 11.96 -13.45
N MET A 479 33.46 11.22 -13.18
CA MET A 479 32.16 11.47 -13.80
C MET A 479 31.61 12.85 -13.44
N LEU A 480 31.77 13.26 -12.17
CA LEU A 480 31.37 14.58 -11.69
C LEU A 480 32.31 15.72 -12.11
N ASN A 481 33.35 15.41 -12.89
CA ASN A 481 34.37 16.37 -13.34
C ASN A 481 35.08 17.09 -12.17
N MET A 482 35.26 16.39 -11.06
CA MET A 482 35.93 16.90 -9.85
C MET A 482 37.43 16.57 -9.82
N VAL A 483 37.87 15.60 -10.62
CA VAL A 483 39.27 15.14 -10.70
C VAL A 483 39.72 15.29 -12.15
N ASP A 484 40.92 15.86 -12.36
CA ASP A 484 41.51 16.01 -13.68
C ASP A 484 42.53 14.89 -13.95
N LEU A 485 42.23 14.05 -14.95
CA LEU A 485 43.16 12.99 -15.38
C LEU A 485 44.41 13.54 -16.09
N SER A 486 44.42 14.82 -16.45
CA SER A 486 45.54 15.45 -17.13
C SER A 486 46.79 15.58 -16.24
N GLU A 487 46.61 15.53 -14.92
CA GLU A 487 47.67 15.63 -13.92
C GLU A 487 48.52 14.35 -13.81
N PHE A 488 47.99 13.20 -14.23
CA PHE A 488 48.71 11.93 -14.16
C PHE A 488 49.66 11.74 -15.35
N VAL A 489 50.96 11.61 -15.05
CA VAL A 489 51.99 11.36 -16.06
C VAL A 489 52.03 9.86 -16.40
N THR A 490 51.43 9.49 -17.54
CA THR A 490 51.36 8.11 -18.03
C THR A 490 52.01 7.94 -19.40
N ILE A 491 52.61 6.77 -19.64
CA ILE A 491 53.31 6.41 -20.89
C ILE A 491 52.38 6.52 -22.12
N HIS A 492 51.10 6.21 -21.95
CA HIS A 492 50.09 6.20 -23.00
C HIS A 492 48.94 7.20 -22.74
N ARG A 493 49.31 8.46 -22.49
CA ARG A 493 48.37 9.55 -22.18
C ARG A 493 47.21 9.69 -23.17
N GLY A 494 47.47 9.57 -24.47
CA GLY A 494 46.42 9.69 -25.50
C GLY A 494 45.34 8.61 -25.40
N PHE A 495 45.72 7.39 -25.03
CA PHE A 495 44.78 6.29 -24.84
C PHE A 495 43.95 6.47 -23.57
N LEU A 496 44.56 6.92 -22.47
CA LEU A 496 43.86 7.24 -21.23
C LEU A 496 42.78 8.32 -21.45
N LEU A 497 43.13 9.39 -22.18
CA LEU A 497 42.18 10.45 -22.54
C LEU A 497 41.04 9.93 -23.42
N LEU A 498 41.33 9.07 -24.39
CA LEU A 498 40.30 8.44 -25.22
C LEU A 498 39.32 7.61 -24.38
N VAL A 499 39.83 6.77 -23.48
CA VAL A 499 38.99 5.96 -22.58
C VAL A 499 38.20 6.85 -21.62
N HIS A 500 38.78 7.94 -21.13
CA HIS A 500 38.09 8.91 -20.30
C HIS A 500 36.93 9.58 -21.05
N VAL A 501 37.12 10.01 -22.30
CA VAL A 501 36.05 10.57 -23.14
C VAL A 501 34.91 9.56 -23.33
N ILE A 502 35.25 8.29 -23.62
CA ILE A 502 34.24 7.22 -23.72
C ILE A 502 33.52 7.02 -22.39
N PHE A 503 34.24 6.99 -21.27
CA PHE A 503 33.70 6.83 -19.94
C PHE A 503 32.71 7.96 -19.59
N VAL A 504 33.10 9.22 -19.76
CA VAL A 504 32.24 10.38 -19.48
C VAL A 504 31.01 10.37 -20.41
N PHE A 505 31.18 10.00 -21.68
CA PHE A 505 30.06 9.90 -22.60
C PHE A 505 29.07 8.79 -22.20
N VAL A 506 29.55 7.58 -21.88
CA VAL A 506 28.69 6.44 -21.53
C VAL A 506 28.08 6.60 -20.13
N ILE A 507 28.89 6.89 -19.12
CA ILE A 507 28.45 6.91 -17.71
C ILE A 507 27.89 8.28 -17.33
N GLY A 508 28.56 9.36 -17.72
CA GLY A 508 28.15 10.73 -17.38
C GLY A 508 26.96 11.20 -18.21
N ILE A 509 26.99 11.04 -19.53
CA ILE A 509 25.95 11.60 -20.42
C ILE A 509 24.83 10.59 -20.65
N LEU A 510 25.15 9.41 -21.19
CA LEU A 510 24.15 8.44 -21.62
C LEU A 510 23.36 7.87 -20.43
N MET A 511 24.04 7.39 -19.38
CA MET A 511 23.35 6.79 -18.22
C MET A 511 22.52 7.81 -17.43
N ILE A 512 22.99 9.04 -17.23
CA ILE A 512 22.19 10.09 -16.55
C ILE A 512 20.96 10.45 -17.39
N ASN A 513 21.11 10.62 -18.71
CA ASN A 513 19.96 10.88 -19.59
C ASN A 513 18.94 9.72 -19.59
N PHE A 514 19.42 8.47 -19.53
CA PHE A 514 18.56 7.30 -19.41
C PHE A 514 17.80 7.29 -18.07
N LEU A 515 18.47 7.64 -16.96
CA LEU A 515 17.84 7.79 -15.65
C LEU A 515 16.74 8.86 -15.69
N ILE A 516 17.04 10.04 -16.24
CA ILE A 516 16.07 11.14 -16.38
C ILE A 516 14.86 10.67 -17.20
N ALA A 517 15.07 9.96 -18.31
CA ALA A 517 13.98 9.48 -19.16
C ALA A 517 13.04 8.50 -18.42
N ILE A 518 13.60 7.52 -17.69
CA ILE A 518 12.81 6.57 -16.89
C ILE A 518 12.02 7.31 -15.80
N MET A 519 12.68 8.23 -15.09
CA MET A 519 12.07 8.98 -13.99
C MET A 519 10.95 9.89 -14.49
N THR A 520 11.16 10.60 -15.61
CA THR A 520 10.15 11.48 -16.21
C THR A 520 8.93 10.71 -16.70
N ASN A 521 9.11 9.55 -17.34
CA ASN A 521 7.98 8.72 -17.78
C ASN A 521 7.14 8.25 -16.58
N LYS A 522 7.80 7.75 -15.52
CA LYS A 522 7.09 7.32 -14.31
C LYS A 522 6.40 8.49 -13.61
N ALA A 523 7.08 9.64 -13.47
CA ALA A 523 6.51 10.84 -12.87
C ALA A 523 5.28 11.34 -13.64
N GLY A 524 5.34 11.37 -14.97
CA GLY A 524 4.21 11.73 -15.83
C GLY A 524 2.98 10.87 -15.59
N SER A 525 3.16 9.53 -15.56
CA SER A 525 2.06 8.59 -15.28
C SER A 525 1.42 8.77 -13.89
N LEU A 526 2.17 9.29 -12.91
CA LEU A 526 1.66 9.57 -11.57
C LEU A 526 0.96 10.92 -11.47
N MET A 527 1.42 11.93 -12.23
CA MET A 527 0.82 13.26 -12.27
C MET A 527 -0.62 13.22 -12.81
N GLU A 528 -0.87 12.42 -13.84
CA GLU A 528 -2.24 12.23 -14.38
C GLU A 528 -3.25 11.75 -13.34
N ARG A 529 -2.78 11.10 -12.27
CA ARG A 529 -3.60 10.48 -11.20
C ARG A 529 -3.32 11.05 -9.82
N GLN A 530 -2.76 12.26 -9.75
CA GLN A 530 -2.39 12.92 -8.50
C GLN A 530 -3.53 12.93 -7.46
N HIS A 531 -4.74 13.29 -7.89
CA HIS A 531 -5.89 13.43 -6.97
C HIS A 531 -6.28 12.12 -6.29
N ILE A 532 -6.31 11.02 -7.05
CA ILE A 532 -6.68 9.69 -6.54
C ILE A 532 -5.62 9.20 -5.56
N MET A 533 -4.35 9.32 -5.96
CA MET A 533 -3.22 8.90 -5.12
C MET A 533 -3.22 9.68 -3.80
N MET A 534 -3.35 11.00 -3.84
CA MET A 534 -3.43 11.82 -2.62
C MET A 534 -4.62 11.44 -1.74
N GLY A 535 -5.79 11.20 -2.34
CA GLY A 535 -6.98 10.74 -1.62
C GLY A 535 -6.74 9.42 -0.91
N VAL A 536 -6.22 8.41 -1.63
CA VAL A 536 -5.92 7.08 -1.10
C VAL A 536 -4.91 7.15 0.07
N TYR A 537 -3.82 7.90 -0.09
CA TYR A 537 -2.82 8.07 0.97
C TYR A 537 -3.39 8.78 2.19
N ALA A 538 -4.20 9.83 2.01
CA ALA A 538 -4.81 10.57 3.10
C ALA A 538 -5.81 9.70 3.89
N VAL A 539 -6.62 8.91 3.18
CA VAL A 539 -7.55 7.94 3.74
C VAL A 539 -6.81 6.88 4.54
N TYR A 540 -5.75 6.29 3.96
CA TYR A 540 -4.92 5.29 4.62
C TYR A 540 -4.33 5.83 5.92
N LEU A 541 -3.65 6.99 5.88
CA LEU A 541 -3.04 7.60 7.06
C LEU A 541 -4.08 7.97 8.12
N GLY A 542 -5.23 8.52 7.71
CA GLY A 542 -6.32 8.88 8.62
C GLY A 542 -6.87 7.67 9.37
N MET A 543 -7.16 6.58 8.67
CA MET A 543 -7.69 5.37 9.32
C MET A 543 -6.65 4.61 10.13
N VAL A 544 -5.39 4.57 9.69
CA VAL A 544 -4.31 4.01 10.52
C VAL A 544 -4.21 4.79 11.84
N LEU A 545 -4.34 6.11 11.80
CA LEU A 545 -4.37 6.93 13.01
C LEU A 545 -5.61 6.64 13.87
N GLU A 546 -6.79 6.51 13.25
CA GLU A 546 -8.02 6.14 13.95
C GLU A 546 -7.91 4.80 14.65
N ILE A 547 -7.44 3.75 13.97
CA ILE A 547 -7.28 2.41 14.54
C ILE A 547 -6.38 2.46 15.78
N ARG A 548 -5.27 3.19 15.71
CA ARG A 548 -4.32 3.33 16.81
C ARG A 548 -4.90 4.04 18.01
N CYS A 549 -5.47 5.21 17.74
CA CYS A 549 -5.96 6.09 18.78
C CYS A 549 -7.36 5.70 19.26
N SER A 550 -8.05 4.76 18.61
CA SER A 550 -9.42 4.36 18.95
C SER A 550 -9.58 3.95 20.41
N SER A 551 -8.62 3.22 20.97
CA SER A 551 -8.66 2.76 22.36
C SER A 551 -8.54 3.90 23.39
N VAL A 552 -7.73 4.92 23.09
CA VAL A 552 -7.43 6.03 24.00
C VAL A 552 -8.39 7.21 23.78
N LEU A 553 -8.78 7.45 22.54
CA LEU A 553 -9.55 8.61 22.08
C LEU A 553 -10.93 8.22 21.53
N SER A 554 -11.50 7.13 22.03
CA SER A 554 -12.83 6.63 21.62
C SER A 554 -13.92 7.71 21.71
N ALA A 555 -13.93 8.48 22.81
CA ALA A 555 -14.88 9.57 23.02
C ALA A 555 -14.71 10.71 21.99
N TYR A 556 -13.47 11.03 21.62
CA TYR A 556 -13.19 12.03 20.59
C TYR A 556 -13.69 11.55 19.22
N TYR A 557 -13.34 10.32 18.81
CA TYR A 557 -13.79 9.77 17.55
C TYR A 557 -15.31 9.61 17.50
N SER A 558 -15.96 9.21 18.59
CA SER A 558 -17.43 9.16 18.67
C SER A 558 -18.07 10.53 18.41
N ARG A 559 -17.51 11.62 18.98
CA ARG A 559 -17.97 12.99 18.73
C ARG A 559 -17.73 13.41 17.28
N MET A 560 -16.55 13.11 16.73
CA MET A 560 -16.24 13.47 15.34
C MET A 560 -17.11 12.70 14.34
N LYS A 561 -17.41 11.42 14.60
CA LYS A 561 -18.33 10.61 13.79
C LYS A 561 -19.72 11.24 13.75
N LYS A 562 -20.28 11.63 14.90
CA LYS A 562 -21.58 12.33 14.97
C LYS A 562 -21.59 13.69 14.26
N LYS A 563 -20.43 14.32 14.10
CA LYS A 563 -20.29 15.62 13.43
C LYS A 563 -20.24 15.48 11.90
N TYR A 564 -19.58 14.44 11.39
CA TYR A 564 -19.32 14.29 9.95
C TYR A 564 -20.15 13.22 9.26
N LEU A 565 -20.72 12.27 10.01
CA LEU A 565 -21.66 11.26 9.51
C LEU A 565 -23.04 11.55 10.09
N LEU A 566 -24.08 11.22 9.31
CA LEU A 566 -25.45 11.33 9.80
C LEU A 566 -25.66 10.23 10.84
N CYS A 567 -26.01 10.60 12.07
CA CYS A 567 -26.28 9.68 13.15
C CYS A 567 -27.78 9.67 13.46
N ASP A 568 -28.45 8.53 13.24
CA ASP A 568 -29.86 8.34 13.60
C ASP A 568 -30.05 6.99 14.29
N GLY A 569 -30.74 7.00 15.44
CA GLY A 569 -30.98 5.79 16.25
C GLY A 569 -29.71 5.02 16.69
N GLY A 570 -28.55 5.68 16.76
CA GLY A 570 -27.25 5.04 17.05
C GLY A 570 -26.58 4.37 15.84
N ARG A 571 -27.15 4.53 14.64
CA ARG A 571 -26.55 4.10 13.37
C ARG A 571 -25.92 5.28 12.63
N TYR A 572 -24.88 4.99 11.87
CA TYR A 572 -24.14 5.96 11.07
C TYR A 572 -24.42 5.76 9.58
N TYR A 573 -24.81 6.84 8.92
CA TYR A 573 -25.15 6.84 7.50
C TYR A 573 -24.26 7.78 6.70
N VAL A 574 -23.98 7.35 5.47
CA VAL A 574 -23.40 8.18 4.40
C VAL A 574 -24.50 8.47 3.38
N ILE A 575 -24.59 9.71 2.91
CA ILE A 575 -25.67 10.15 2.03
C ILE A 575 -25.12 10.34 0.61
N ASP A 576 -25.76 9.73 -0.38
CA ASP A 576 -25.58 10.08 -1.78
C ASP A 576 -26.69 11.02 -2.23
N LEU A 577 -26.31 12.04 -2.98
CA LEU A 577 -27.21 12.97 -3.65
C LEU A 577 -27.07 12.76 -5.16
N GLU A 578 -28.06 12.12 -5.75
CA GLU A 578 -28.13 11.86 -7.18
C GLU A 578 -29.15 12.80 -7.82
N ARG A 579 -28.73 13.71 -8.70
CA ARG A 579 -29.66 14.55 -9.47
C ARG A 579 -30.30 13.72 -10.58
N LEU A 580 -31.62 13.61 -10.56
CA LEU A 580 -32.46 12.90 -11.55
C LEU A 580 -32.56 13.62 -12.91
N VAL A 581 -31.95 14.79 -13.07
CA VAL A 581 -31.89 15.46 -14.38
C VAL A 581 -30.87 14.72 -15.24
N GLY A 582 -31.40 13.81 -16.05
CA GLY A 582 -30.63 13.08 -17.04
C GLY A 582 -29.78 14.00 -17.91
N CYS A 583 -28.59 13.50 -18.20
CA CYS A 583 -27.83 13.86 -19.38
C CYS A 583 -28.75 14.02 -20.60
N MET A 584 -29.04 15.27 -20.99
CA MET A 584 -28.98 15.59 -22.40
C MET A 584 -27.52 15.37 -22.80
N ARG A 585 -27.20 14.16 -23.28
CA ARG A 585 -26.02 13.89 -24.11
C ARG A 585 -26.19 14.76 -25.36
N VAL A 586 -25.79 16.03 -25.26
CA VAL A 586 -25.35 16.77 -26.44
C VAL A 586 -24.05 16.11 -26.83
N SER A 587 -24.05 15.44 -27.98
CA SER A 587 -22.84 15.10 -28.70
C SER A 587 -22.00 16.37 -28.84
N ARG A 588 -20.95 16.51 -28.01
CA ARG A 588 -19.96 17.57 -28.17
C ARG A 588 -18.62 16.92 -28.41
N SER A 589 -18.18 17.16 -29.64
CA SER A 589 -16.85 16.89 -30.17
C SER A 589 -15.75 17.35 -29.21
N GLU A 590 -14.65 16.61 -29.26
CA GLU A 590 -13.28 17.07 -29.02
C GLU A 590 -13.15 18.57 -28.77
N LYS A 591 -12.82 18.91 -27.51
CA LYS A 591 -12.33 20.19 -26.95
C LYS A 591 -13.20 20.62 -25.77
N ASP A 592 -12.99 19.99 -24.61
CA ASP A 592 -13.15 20.67 -23.32
C ASP A 592 -12.45 19.84 -22.21
N THR A 593 -11.13 20.01 -22.11
CA THR A 593 -10.31 19.62 -20.95
C THR A 593 -10.54 20.50 -19.72
N LYS A 594 -11.54 21.39 -19.73
CA LYS A 594 -11.74 22.45 -18.74
C LYS A 594 -12.80 22.18 -17.68
N CYS A 595 -13.55 21.07 -17.76
CA CYS A 595 -14.49 20.66 -16.70
C CYS A 595 -13.84 19.88 -15.55
N ARG A 596 -12.50 19.70 -15.53
CA ARG A 596 -11.78 19.05 -14.42
C ARG A 596 -11.46 19.96 -13.23
N ASP A 597 -11.54 21.29 -13.39
CA ASP A 597 -11.02 22.21 -12.37
C ASP A 597 -12.08 22.68 -11.34
N ASP A 598 -13.37 22.73 -11.69
CA ASP A 598 -14.39 23.26 -10.77
C ASP A 598 -14.95 22.23 -9.76
N LEU A 599 -14.67 20.94 -9.93
CA LEU A 599 -14.92 19.90 -8.91
C LEU A 599 -13.73 19.65 -7.97
N CYS A 600 -12.57 20.28 -8.24
CA CYS A 600 -11.34 20.18 -7.46
C CYS A 600 -11.29 21.08 -6.22
N CYS A 601 -12.25 21.98 -6.02
CA CYS A 601 -12.19 23.00 -4.97
C CYS A 601 -12.74 22.59 -3.57
N THR A 602 -12.97 21.30 -3.28
CA THR A 602 -13.51 20.88 -1.96
C THR A 602 -12.66 19.90 -1.15
N TRP A 603 -11.34 19.93 -1.37
CA TRP A 603 -10.34 19.39 -0.44
C TRP A 603 -9.62 20.48 0.38
N ASN A 604 -9.80 21.75 0.01
CA ASN A 604 -9.44 22.90 0.82
C ASN A 604 -10.64 23.31 1.69
N THR A 605 -10.84 22.64 2.83
CA THR A 605 -11.53 23.15 4.03
C THR A 605 -11.65 22.08 5.11
#